data_AF-A0A822H621-F1
#
_entry.id   AF-A0A822H621-F1
#
_cell.length_a   1.000
_cell.length_b   1.000
_cell.length_c   1.000
_cell.angle_alpha   90.00
_cell.angle_beta   90.00
_cell.angle_gamma   90.00
#
_symmetry.space_group_name_H-M   'P 1'
#
loop_
_entity.id
_entity.type
_entity.pdbx_description
1 polymer ?
#
loop_
_entity_poly.entity_id
_entity_poly.type
_entity_poly.pdbx_seq_one_letter_code
_entity_poly.pdbx_strand_id
1 'polypeptide(L)'
;MNENEVWKFDKCRGHYNNVSHFIFHARQDFILSNGHDNGMIIFKLERERPVYTVIGNLDYYVKENYLRRLEIIISKDIPLMKLL
;
A
#
# COMPACT_ATOMS: atom_id res chain seq x y z
N MET A 1 15.43 -4.10 -20.25
CA MET A 1 14.86 -3.27 -19.17
C MET A 1 13.75 -2.46 -19.82
N ASN A 2 12.48 -2.78 -19.57
CA ASN A 2 11.37 -2.21 -20.34
C ASN A 2 10.97 -0.84 -19.78
N GLU A 3 10.70 0.09 -20.70
CA GLU A 3 10.56 1.54 -20.52
C GLU A 3 9.16 1.94 -20.01
N ASN A 4 8.31 0.96 -19.67
CA ASN A 4 6.87 1.14 -19.50
C ASN A 4 6.36 1.10 -18.04
N GLU A 5 7.24 1.12 -17.04
CA GLU A 5 6.84 0.98 -15.63
C GLU A 5 7.02 2.25 -14.78
N VAL A 6 7.33 3.39 -15.40
CA VAL A 6 7.61 4.65 -14.68
C VAL A 6 6.33 5.31 -14.11
N TRP A 7 5.12 4.90 -14.50
CA TRP A 7 3.90 5.69 -14.27
C TRP A 7 2.76 5.00 -13.51
N LYS A 8 2.98 3.89 -12.81
CA LYS A 8 1.97 3.38 -11.85
C LYS A 8 2.11 4.04 -10.46
N PHE A 9 2.18 5.36 -10.43
CA PHE A 9 1.70 6.09 -9.27
C PHE A 9 0.23 6.41 -9.54
N ASP A 10 -0.66 5.78 -8.79
CA ASP A 10 -2.07 6.19 -8.76
C ASP A 10 -2.11 7.71 -8.63
N LYS A 11 -2.83 8.39 -9.53
CA LYS A 11 -2.74 9.84 -9.67
C LYS A 11 -3.06 10.50 -8.33
N CYS A 12 -2.06 11.12 -7.69
CA CYS A 12 -2.21 11.89 -6.45
C CYS A 12 -3.08 13.12 -6.71
N ARG A 13 -4.41 12.94 -6.71
CA ARG A 13 -5.43 13.95 -6.98
C ARG A 13 -6.22 14.25 -5.72
N GLY A 14 -6.64 15.50 -5.56
CA GLY A 14 -7.55 15.88 -4.49
C GLY A 14 -7.56 17.37 -4.17
N HIS A 15 -6.50 18.10 -4.51
CA HIS A 15 -6.52 19.56 -4.38
C HIS A 15 -7.43 20.20 -5.44
N TYR A 16 -8.20 21.19 -5.02
CA TYR A 16 -9.10 21.99 -5.87
C TYR A 16 -8.39 23.23 -6.46
N ASN A 17 -7.16 23.50 -6.03
CA ASN A 17 -6.32 24.58 -6.51
C ASN A 17 -4.85 24.10 -6.63
N ASN A 18 -3.95 24.98 -7.05
CA ASN A 18 -2.52 24.69 -7.20
C ASN A 18 -1.92 24.17 -5.90
N VAL A 19 -1.07 23.15 -6.05
CA VAL A 19 -0.24 22.60 -4.98
C VAL A 19 0.97 23.50 -4.79
N SER A 20 1.18 24.00 -3.57
CA SER A 20 2.31 24.87 -3.25
C SER A 20 3.55 24.06 -2.89
N HIS A 21 3.38 22.99 -2.10
CA HIS A 21 4.48 22.18 -1.58
C HIS A 21 4.07 20.72 -1.40
N PHE A 22 5.06 19.84 -1.45
CA PHE A 22 4.93 18.44 -1.04
C PHE A 22 6.17 17.99 -0.25
N ILE A 23 6.00 17.02 0.64
CA ILE A 23 7.07 16.46 1.47
C ILE A 23 6.93 14.94 1.49
N PHE A 24 8.03 14.23 1.30
CA PHE A 24 8.12 12.79 1.53
C PHE A 24 8.33 12.49 3.00
N HIS A 25 7.56 11.55 3.55
CA HIS A 25 7.83 11.08 4.90
C HIS A 25 9.11 10.24 4.92
N ALA A 26 9.99 10.49 5.89
CA ALA A 26 11.35 9.91 5.91
C ALA A 26 11.40 8.38 6.14
N ARG A 27 10.31 7.76 6.61
CA ARG A 27 10.28 6.34 6.99
C ARG A 27 9.12 5.53 6.42
N GLN A 28 8.10 6.18 5.87
CA GLN A 28 6.89 5.52 5.42
C GLN A 28 6.60 5.99 4.01
N ASP A 29 5.95 5.14 3.23
CA ASP A 29 5.65 5.41 1.83
C ASP A 29 4.38 6.27 1.74
N PHE A 30 4.48 7.53 2.19
CA PHE A 30 3.45 8.54 2.00
C PHE A 30 4.02 9.93 1.72
N ILE A 31 3.22 10.75 1.03
CA ILE A 31 3.50 12.16 0.72
C ILE A 31 2.47 13.03 1.42
N LEU A 32 2.93 14.12 2.00
CA LEU A 32 2.08 15.23 2.45
C LEU A 32 2.08 16.31 1.37
N SER A 33 0.90 16.80 0.98
CA SER A 33 0.77 17.93 0.07
C SER A 33 -0.11 19.04 0.65
N ASN A 34 0.20 20.28 0.28
CA ASN A 34 -0.52 21.50 0.65
C ASN A 34 -0.90 22.24 -0.64
N GLY A 35 -2.14 22.74 -0.72
CA GLY A 35 -2.60 23.59 -1.81
C GLY A 35 -3.15 24.95 -1.36
N HIS A 36 -3.26 25.87 -2.32
CA HIS A 36 -3.93 27.17 -2.15
C HIS A 36 -5.45 27.06 -1.94
N ASP A 37 -5.98 25.85 -1.83
CA ASP A 37 -7.36 25.53 -1.47
C ASP A 37 -7.56 25.46 0.05
N ASN A 38 -6.58 25.89 0.85
CA ASN A 38 -6.53 25.71 2.30
C ASN A 38 -6.62 24.23 2.72
N GLY A 39 -6.30 23.31 1.81
CA GLY A 39 -6.31 21.87 2.03
C GLY A 39 -4.92 21.31 2.29
N MET A 40 -4.87 20.23 3.07
CA MET A 40 -3.73 19.32 3.15
C MET A 40 -4.20 17.90 2.89
N ILE A 41 -3.42 17.12 2.12
CA ILE A 41 -3.75 15.74 1.75
C ILE A 41 -2.56 14.84 2.07
N ILE A 42 -2.87 13.62 2.54
CA ILE A 42 -1.90 12.54 2.72
C ILE A 42 -2.11 11.51 1.61
N PHE A 43 -1.13 11.37 0.72
CA PHE A 43 -1.14 10.33 -0.31
C PHE A 43 -0.32 9.14 0.19
N LYS A 44 -0.97 7.99 0.45
CA LYS A 44 -0.28 6.71 0.64
C LYS A 44 0.25 6.25 -0.72
N LEU A 45 1.55 6.00 -0.80
CA LEU A 45 2.24 5.55 -2.01
C LEU A 45 2.21 4.02 -2.14
N GLU A 46 2.23 3.33 -1.00
CA GLU A 46 1.96 1.90 -0.94
C GLU A 46 0.46 1.64 -0.78
N ARG A 47 -0.03 0.55 -1.38
CA ARG A 47 -1.32 -0.02 -0.97
C ARG A 47 -1.25 -0.31 0.52
N GLU A 48 -2.37 -0.17 1.23
CA GLU A 48 -2.42 -0.58 2.64
C GLU A 48 -1.81 -1.96 2.79
N ARG A 49 -0.84 -2.07 3.71
CA ARG A 49 -0.22 -3.35 4.02
C ARG A 49 -1.36 -4.28 4.45
N PRO A 50 -1.65 -5.34 3.69
CA PRO A 50 -2.67 -6.28 4.10
C PRO A 50 -2.28 -6.81 5.47
N VAL A 51 -3.27 -7.05 6.33
CA VAL A 51 -2.99 -7.59 7.66
C VAL A 51 -2.30 -8.94 7.48
N TYR A 52 -1.07 -9.03 8.01
CA TYR A 52 -0.30 -10.27 8.03
C TYR A 52 0.42 -10.46 9.36
N THR A 53 0.78 -11.69 9.68
CA THR A 53 1.65 -12.01 10.81
C THR A 53 2.50 -13.24 10.49
N VAL A 54 3.77 -13.18 10.88
CA VAL A 54 4.74 -14.26 10.64
C VAL A 54 5.02 -14.97 11.97
N ILE A 55 4.84 -16.28 11.99
CA ILE A 55 5.14 -17.16 13.13
C ILE A 55 6.05 -18.28 12.64
N GLY A 56 7.36 -18.15 12.89
CA GLY A 56 8.36 -19.08 12.36
C GLY A 56 8.40 -19.07 10.83
N ASN A 57 8.19 -20.23 10.21
CA ASN A 57 8.17 -20.39 8.75
C ASN A 57 6.77 -20.24 8.14
N LEU A 58 5.79 -19.79 8.93
CA LEU A 58 4.41 -19.60 8.52
C LEU A 58 4.10 -18.12 8.47
N ASP A 59 3.60 -17.66 7.34
CA ASP A 59 3.03 -16.33 7.17
C ASP A 59 1.50 -16.45 7.05
N TYR A 60 0.77 -15.68 7.84
CA TYR A 60 -0.69 -15.62 7.81
C TYR A 60 -1.10 -14.28 7.25
N TYR A 61 -1.91 -14.26 6.20
CA TYR A 61 -2.32 -13.01 5.54
C TYR A 61 -3.74 -13.09 5.01
N VAL A 62 -4.35 -11.92 4.77
CA VAL A 62 -5.68 -11.80 4.17
C VAL A 62 -5.59 -11.47 2.69
N LYS A 63 -6.27 -12.26 1.85
CA LYS A 63 -6.41 -11.98 0.41
C LYS A 63 -7.77 -12.44 -0.07
N GLU A 64 -8.45 -11.59 -0.85
CA GLU A 64 -9.75 -11.90 -1.48
C GLU A 64 -10.82 -12.41 -0.50
N ASN A 65 -10.88 -11.82 0.70
CA ASN A 65 -11.73 -12.25 1.83
C ASN A 65 -11.44 -13.66 2.34
N TYR A 66 -10.21 -14.16 2.20
CA TYR A 66 -9.75 -15.38 2.86
C TYR A 66 -8.57 -15.09 3.79
N LEU A 67 -8.61 -15.68 4.98
CA LEU A 67 -7.41 -15.92 5.77
C LEU A 67 -6.63 -17.06 5.10
N ARG A 68 -5.35 -16.82 4.81
CA ARG A 68 -4.46 -17.76 4.13
C ARG A 68 -3.20 -17.98 4.95
N ARG A 69 -2.60 -19.16 4.81
CA ARG A 69 -1.33 -19.55 5.40
C ARG A 69 -0.34 -19.87 4.29
N LEU A 70 0.78 -19.18 4.28
CA LEU A 70 1.92 -19.42 3.41
C LEU A 70 3.03 -20.11 4.20
N GLU A 71 3.43 -21.30 3.77
CA GLU A 71 4.68 -21.92 4.20
C GLU A 71 5.82 -21.31 3.39
N ILE A 72 6.60 -20.43 4.03
CA ILE A 72 7.57 -19.55 3.37
C ILE A 72 8.65 -20.36 2.62
N ILE A 73 9.19 -21.41 3.25
CA ILE A 73 10.32 -22.19 2.70
C ILE A 73 9.95 -22.87 1.37
N ILE A 74 8.76 -23.46 1.30
CA ILE A 74 8.31 -24.22 0.13
C ILE A 74 7.35 -23.42 -0.76
N SER A 75 7.07 -22.16 -0.42
CA SER A 75 6.12 -21.28 -1.10
C SER A 75 4.73 -21.91 -1.29
N LYS A 76 4.27 -22.69 -0.32
CA LYS A 76 2.98 -23.36 -0.37
C LYS A 76 1.91 -22.51 0.31
N ASP A 77 0.94 -22.08 -0.48
CA ASP A 77 -0.15 -21.20 -0.05
C ASP A 77 -1.46 -21.98 0.13
N ILE A 78 -2.06 -21.89 1.32
CA ILE A 78 -3.24 -22.66 1.73
C ILE A 78 -4.32 -21.71 2.26
N PRO A 79 -5.51 -21.64 1.64
CA PRO A 79 -6.64 -20.93 2.23
C PRO A 79 -7.13 -21.66 3.48
N LEU A 80 -7.31 -20.92 4.58
CA LEU A 80 -7.79 -21.47 5.86
C LEU A 80 -9.28 -21.22 6.08
N MET A 81 -9.74 -19.99 5.90
CA MET A 81 -11.12 -19.60 6.21
C MET A 81 -11.55 -18.39 5.38
N LYS A 82 -12.82 -18.36 4.96
CA LYS A 82 -13.45 -17.19 4.34
C LYS A 82 -13.90 -16.21 5.43
N LEU A 83 -13.49 -14.96 5.31
CA LEU A 83 -13.90 -13.85 6.16
C LEU A 83 -15.28 -13.34 5.69
N LEU A 84 -16.13 -12.97 6.65
CA LEU A 84 -17.50 -12.49 6.44
C LEU A 84 -17.52 -11.06 5.89
#